data_AF-A0A0G4IP04-F1
#
_entry.id   AF-A0A0G4IP04-F1
#
_cell.length_a   1.000
_cell.length_b   1.000
_cell.length_c   1.000
_cell.angle_alpha   90.00
_cell.angle_beta   90.00
_cell.angle_gamma   90.00
#
_symmetry.space_group_name_H-M   'P 1'
#
loop_
_entity.id
_entity.type
_entity.pdbx_description
1 polymer ?
#
loop_
_entity_poly.entity_id
_entity_poly.type
_entity_poly.pdbx_seq_one_letter_code
_entity_poly.pdbx_strand_id
1 'polypeptide(L)'
;MSNFVKSFQDRMDMRECFPPGEVDTALRRLLEYIRHRQPDDIGTARALSCIKLLTRCRSELDSLVDQQTVSMIFDLALRSPLPTSSCQDSVLNQAIRVLINICIIRQNDVMPVIHAQRAHVALLDLIARLDLSPSTDEVLFSLCRLLFYMTLDGDVQRELRDNMNAVSLLADVFANRTSVCEPGLLATAASPVCSEMCSALAELLHVLFALGSSRQCQADCQPVWKRITPSLLTLLMADGNDLLQLPHSQLVELPRTKHFALMLDIINIFFCFDPPSMGPLFETEVVHRILSILDIQARFNTSNVEDALVPVLTVLELLGAANDGVARTAKRFVFGEEWADNTDLKYECKSDDEKDFPPGDVPLKAILRTHITTFNPSLKRAVSEFLFTICGKQPGEYIRLVGFGNAIGLLAEMQLPGFEVPMQSI
;
A
#
# COMPACT_ATOMS: atom_id res chain seq x y z
N MET A 1 7.28 -35.06 -18.89
CA MET A 1 6.65 -33.93 -18.17
C MET A 1 6.81 -34.02 -16.65
N SER A 2 6.40 -35.11 -15.98
CA SER A 2 6.55 -35.23 -14.51
C SER A 2 7.99 -35.07 -13.99
N ASN A 3 9.01 -35.53 -14.71
CA ASN A 3 10.41 -35.34 -14.32
C ASN A 3 10.92 -33.91 -14.60
N PHE A 4 10.39 -33.25 -15.63
CA PHE A 4 10.69 -31.86 -15.98
C PHE A 4 10.10 -30.90 -14.95
N VAL A 5 8.84 -31.11 -14.58
CA VAL A 5 8.15 -30.31 -13.56
C VAL A 5 8.86 -30.42 -12.20
N LYS A 6 9.32 -31.63 -11.82
CA LYS A 6 10.11 -31.83 -10.60
C LYS A 6 11.51 -31.21 -10.66
N SER A 7 12.16 -31.13 -11.83
CA SER A 7 13.54 -30.64 -11.93
C SER A 7 13.67 -29.12 -11.90
N PHE A 8 12.60 -28.37 -12.21
CA PHE A 8 12.62 -26.91 -12.34
C PHE A 8 11.89 -26.16 -11.22
N GLN A 9 11.22 -26.84 -10.29
CA GLN A 9 10.46 -26.20 -9.22
C GLN A 9 11.34 -25.38 -8.25
N ASP A 10 12.61 -25.75 -8.09
CA ASP A 10 13.52 -25.16 -7.10
C ASP A 10 14.62 -24.24 -7.69
N ARG A 11 14.65 -24.03 -9.02
CA ARG A 11 15.72 -23.24 -9.67
C ARG A 11 15.34 -21.76 -9.78
N MET A 12 16.17 -20.88 -9.20
CA MET A 12 15.87 -19.44 -9.06
C MET A 12 15.99 -18.63 -10.36
N ASP A 13 16.87 -18.99 -11.29
CA ASP A 13 17.08 -18.22 -12.52
C ASP A 13 16.79 -19.03 -13.79
N MET A 14 15.62 -18.79 -14.37
CA MET A 14 15.11 -19.53 -15.54
C MET A 14 15.72 -19.04 -16.86
N ARG A 15 16.32 -17.84 -16.89
CA ARG A 15 16.96 -17.31 -18.11
C ARG A 15 18.22 -18.08 -18.50
N GLU A 16 18.94 -18.61 -17.51
CA GLU A 16 20.11 -19.47 -17.75
C GLU A 16 19.71 -20.92 -18.07
N CYS A 17 18.47 -21.29 -17.76
CA CYS A 17 17.98 -22.66 -17.91
C CYS A 17 17.40 -22.97 -19.30
N PHE A 18 17.01 -21.94 -20.07
CA PHE A 18 16.35 -22.13 -21.38
C PHE A 18 17.07 -21.36 -22.48
N PRO A 19 17.49 -22.04 -23.56
CA PRO A 19 17.84 -21.40 -24.82
C PRO A 19 16.68 -20.55 -25.38
N PRO A 20 16.99 -19.51 -26.18
CA PRO A 20 15.96 -18.69 -26.83
C PRO A 20 15.00 -19.56 -27.67
N GLY A 21 13.69 -19.34 -27.53
CA GLY A 21 12.63 -20.07 -28.24
C GLY A 21 12.16 -21.36 -27.55
N GLU A 22 12.90 -21.88 -26.57
CA GLU A 22 12.48 -23.08 -25.83
C GLU A 22 11.41 -22.78 -24.79
N VAL A 23 11.29 -21.52 -24.35
CA VAL A 23 10.27 -21.11 -23.37
C VAL A 23 8.89 -21.20 -23.99
N ASP A 24 8.67 -20.64 -25.19
CA ASP A 24 7.36 -20.72 -25.86
C ASP A 24 6.97 -22.20 -26.14
N THR A 25 7.95 -23.02 -26.54
CA THR A 25 7.73 -24.45 -26.77
C THR A 25 7.35 -25.18 -25.48
N ALA A 26 8.01 -24.88 -24.36
CA ALA A 26 7.68 -25.44 -23.05
C ALA A 26 6.29 -24.98 -22.57
N LEU A 27 5.96 -23.69 -22.75
CA LEU A 27 4.65 -23.13 -22.42
C LEU A 27 3.54 -23.85 -23.18
N ARG A 28 3.65 -23.99 -24.51
CA ARG A 28 2.64 -24.71 -25.32
C ARG A 28 2.41 -26.13 -24.83
N ARG A 29 3.49 -26.87 -24.53
CA ARG A 29 3.38 -28.25 -24.02
C ARG A 29 2.75 -28.31 -22.62
N LEU A 30 3.04 -27.37 -21.75
CA LEU A 30 2.43 -27.28 -20.42
C LEU A 30 0.94 -26.91 -20.51
N LEU A 31 0.58 -25.99 -21.39
CA LEU A 31 -0.81 -25.59 -21.65
C LEU A 31 -1.61 -26.75 -22.25
N GLU A 32 -1.04 -27.50 -23.21
CA GLU A 32 -1.65 -28.71 -23.75
C GLU A 32 -1.83 -29.78 -22.67
N TYR A 33 -0.83 -29.97 -21.81
CA TYR A 33 -0.93 -30.88 -20.67
C TYR A 33 -2.08 -30.53 -19.72
N ILE A 34 -2.29 -29.23 -19.45
CA ILE A 34 -3.36 -28.73 -18.57
C ILE A 34 -4.74 -28.89 -19.21
N ARG A 35 -4.89 -28.63 -20.52
CA ARG A 35 -6.18 -28.71 -21.25
C ARG A 35 -6.87 -30.09 -21.14
N HIS A 36 -6.12 -31.15 -20.91
CA HIS A 36 -6.63 -32.52 -20.83
C HIS A 36 -6.81 -33.05 -19.40
N ARG A 37 -6.62 -32.21 -18.38
CA ARG A 37 -6.65 -32.61 -16.96
C ARG A 37 -7.85 -32.00 -16.24
N GLN A 38 -8.19 -32.61 -15.11
CA GLN A 38 -9.20 -32.06 -14.21
C GLN A 38 -8.64 -30.87 -13.40
N PRO A 39 -9.51 -29.93 -12.99
CA PRO A 39 -9.13 -28.71 -12.26
C PRO A 39 -8.56 -28.95 -10.85
N ASP A 40 -8.55 -30.19 -10.35
CA ASP A 40 -8.08 -30.54 -8.99
C ASP A 40 -6.86 -31.46 -8.99
N ASP A 41 -6.27 -31.68 -10.17
CA ASP A 41 -5.11 -32.55 -10.30
C ASP A 41 -3.83 -31.87 -9.80
N ILE A 42 -3.10 -32.51 -8.89
CA ILE A 42 -1.80 -32.02 -8.39
C ILE A 42 -0.82 -31.76 -9.55
N GLY A 43 -0.91 -32.54 -10.64
CA GLY A 43 -0.14 -32.31 -11.85
C GLY A 43 -0.49 -30.99 -12.54
N THR A 44 -1.76 -30.59 -12.53
CA THR A 44 -2.21 -29.27 -13.01
C THR A 44 -1.60 -28.15 -12.16
N ALA A 45 -1.65 -28.25 -10.83
CA ALA A 45 -1.08 -27.24 -9.93
C ALA A 45 0.43 -27.07 -10.17
N ARG A 46 1.16 -28.18 -10.30
CA ARG A 46 2.60 -28.14 -10.57
C ARG A 46 2.92 -27.61 -11.98
N ALA A 47 2.12 -27.94 -12.98
CA ALA A 47 2.28 -27.39 -14.33
C ALA A 47 2.08 -25.87 -14.33
N LEU A 48 1.07 -25.36 -13.63
CA LEU A 48 0.85 -23.93 -13.43
C LEU A 48 2.01 -23.26 -12.68
N SER A 49 2.56 -23.91 -11.65
CA SER A 49 3.76 -23.40 -10.96
C SER A 49 4.96 -23.29 -11.91
N CYS A 50 5.16 -24.25 -12.82
CA CYS A 50 6.17 -24.14 -13.86
C CYS A 50 5.89 -22.99 -14.84
N ILE A 51 4.63 -22.82 -15.28
CA ILE A 51 4.23 -21.68 -16.13
C ILE A 51 4.54 -20.36 -15.44
N LYS A 52 4.22 -20.22 -14.16
CA LYS A 52 4.53 -19.04 -13.33
C LYS A 52 6.03 -18.73 -13.29
N LEU A 53 6.89 -19.74 -13.30
CA LEU A 53 8.35 -19.53 -13.38
C LEU A 53 8.76 -19.05 -14.78
N LEU A 54 8.18 -19.65 -15.82
CA LEU A 54 8.43 -19.28 -17.22
C LEU A 54 7.96 -17.86 -17.57
N THR A 55 6.94 -17.31 -16.88
CA THR A 55 6.52 -15.91 -17.10
C THR A 55 7.61 -14.88 -16.78
N ARG A 56 8.70 -15.27 -16.10
CA ARG A 56 9.88 -14.40 -15.89
C ARG A 56 10.63 -14.10 -17.20
N CYS A 57 10.46 -14.94 -18.23
CA CYS A 57 10.99 -14.76 -19.57
C CYS A 57 10.03 -13.90 -20.40
N ARG A 58 10.01 -12.59 -20.11
CA ARG A 58 9.06 -11.59 -20.66
C ARG A 58 8.96 -11.54 -22.19
N SER A 59 9.98 -12.00 -22.91
CA SER A 59 10.07 -11.92 -24.38
C SER A 59 9.36 -13.06 -25.14
N GLU A 60 8.97 -14.14 -24.47
CA GLU A 60 8.47 -15.37 -25.13
C GLU A 60 7.14 -15.84 -24.52
N LEU A 61 6.20 -14.91 -24.35
CA LEU A 61 4.91 -15.18 -23.67
C LEU A 61 3.70 -15.16 -24.60
N ASP A 62 3.90 -15.10 -25.91
CA ASP A 62 2.80 -14.90 -26.88
C ASP A 62 1.78 -16.06 -26.85
N SER A 63 2.24 -17.31 -26.66
CA SER A 63 1.32 -18.46 -26.49
C SER A 63 0.50 -18.42 -25.20
N LEU A 64 0.96 -17.69 -24.19
CA LEU A 64 0.32 -17.58 -22.88
C LEU A 64 -0.72 -16.44 -22.83
N VAL A 65 -0.55 -15.40 -23.65
CA VAL A 65 -1.46 -14.23 -23.71
C VAL A 65 -2.58 -14.36 -24.73
N ASP A 66 -2.65 -15.48 -25.45
CA ASP A 66 -3.81 -15.79 -26.28
C ASP A 66 -5.10 -15.81 -25.44
N GLN A 67 -6.17 -15.20 -25.97
CA GLN A 67 -7.43 -15.04 -25.24
C GLN A 67 -8.02 -16.37 -24.78
N GLN A 68 -7.90 -17.45 -25.57
CA GLN A 68 -8.41 -18.77 -25.19
C GLN A 68 -7.57 -19.37 -24.06
N THR A 69 -6.26 -19.18 -24.10
CA THR A 69 -5.36 -19.62 -23.03
C THR A 69 -5.65 -18.88 -21.73
N VAL A 70 -5.74 -17.55 -21.76
CA VAL A 70 -6.06 -16.73 -20.58
C VAL A 70 -7.44 -17.10 -20.03
N SER A 71 -8.43 -17.25 -20.92
CA SER A 71 -9.79 -17.72 -20.59
C SER A 71 -9.77 -19.06 -19.85
N MET A 72 -8.96 -20.01 -20.33
CA MET A 72 -8.83 -21.33 -19.72
C MET A 72 -8.16 -21.27 -18.34
N ILE A 73 -7.15 -20.40 -18.16
CA ILE A 73 -6.50 -20.23 -16.84
C ILE A 73 -7.47 -19.57 -15.85
N PHE A 74 -8.29 -18.60 -16.28
CA PHE A 74 -9.38 -18.07 -15.45
C PHE A 74 -10.39 -19.16 -15.09
N ASP A 75 -10.83 -19.98 -16.04
CA ASP A 75 -11.75 -21.08 -15.76
C ASP A 75 -11.18 -22.07 -14.71
N LEU A 76 -9.88 -22.37 -14.77
CA LEU A 76 -9.21 -23.17 -13.74
C LEU A 76 -9.23 -22.45 -12.40
N ALA A 77 -8.82 -21.19 -12.34
CA ALA A 77 -8.78 -20.42 -11.11
C ALA A 77 -10.16 -20.30 -10.44
N LEU A 78 -11.20 -20.05 -11.24
CA LEU A 78 -12.53 -19.70 -10.75
C LEU A 78 -13.42 -20.92 -10.46
N ARG A 79 -13.13 -22.08 -11.05
CA ARG A 79 -13.90 -23.33 -10.84
C ARG A 79 -13.23 -24.33 -9.90
N SER A 80 -11.92 -24.19 -9.66
CA SER A 80 -11.24 -25.01 -8.67
C SER A 80 -11.81 -24.80 -7.26
N PRO A 81 -11.86 -25.85 -6.42
CA PRO A 81 -12.33 -25.76 -5.06
C PRO A 81 -11.38 -24.90 -4.23
N LEU A 82 -11.94 -24.31 -3.18
CA LEU A 82 -11.17 -23.58 -2.19
C LEU A 82 -10.15 -24.53 -1.52
N PRO A 83 -8.91 -24.08 -1.32
CA PRO A 83 -7.87 -24.91 -0.74
C PRO A 83 -8.18 -25.25 0.72
N THR A 84 -8.05 -26.53 1.08
CA THR A 84 -8.31 -27.04 2.43
C THR A 84 -7.06 -27.30 3.26
N SER A 85 -5.85 -27.25 2.66
CA SER A 85 -4.59 -27.54 3.36
C SER A 85 -3.38 -26.79 2.80
N SER A 86 -2.83 -27.23 1.66
CA SER A 86 -1.60 -26.69 1.06
C SER A 86 -1.89 -25.74 -0.10
N CYS A 87 -1.48 -24.49 0.05
CA CYS A 87 -1.58 -23.46 -0.98
C CYS A 87 -0.64 -23.72 -2.19
N GLN A 88 0.42 -24.51 -1.99
CA GLN A 88 1.36 -24.88 -3.05
C GLN A 88 0.75 -25.86 -4.05
N ASP A 89 -0.10 -26.78 -3.57
CA ASP A 89 -0.77 -27.78 -4.40
C ASP A 89 -2.15 -27.33 -4.88
N SER A 90 -2.57 -26.11 -4.52
CA SER A 90 -3.83 -25.52 -4.96
C SER A 90 -3.75 -25.05 -6.42
N VAL A 91 -4.57 -25.65 -7.29
CA VAL A 91 -4.73 -25.20 -8.68
C VAL A 91 -5.22 -23.75 -8.72
N LEU A 92 -6.18 -23.39 -7.86
CA LEU A 92 -6.69 -22.02 -7.73
C LEU A 92 -5.55 -21.04 -7.48
N ASN A 93 -4.73 -21.27 -6.44
CA ASN A 93 -3.68 -20.32 -6.10
C ASN A 93 -2.58 -20.24 -7.17
N GLN A 94 -2.17 -21.36 -7.76
CA GLN A 94 -1.17 -21.34 -8.83
C GLN A 94 -1.70 -20.68 -10.11
N ALA A 95 -2.98 -20.89 -10.46
CA ALA A 95 -3.60 -20.24 -11.61
C ALA A 95 -3.69 -18.73 -11.40
N ILE A 96 -4.15 -18.27 -10.23
CA ILE A 96 -4.18 -16.84 -9.87
C ILE A 96 -2.78 -16.23 -9.95
N ARG A 97 -1.74 -16.92 -9.49
CA ARG A 97 -0.34 -16.44 -9.58
C ARG A 97 0.17 -16.31 -11.00
N VAL A 98 -0.21 -17.22 -11.88
CA VAL A 98 0.06 -17.09 -13.32
C VAL A 98 -0.64 -15.85 -13.87
N LEU A 99 -1.94 -15.67 -13.56
CA LEU A 99 -2.72 -14.53 -14.02
C LEU A 99 -2.16 -13.19 -13.52
N ILE A 100 -1.70 -13.11 -12.27
CA ILE A 100 -1.01 -11.93 -11.72
C ILE A 100 0.19 -11.58 -12.57
N ASN A 101 1.07 -12.55 -12.86
CA ASN A 101 2.26 -12.31 -13.66
C ASN A 101 1.92 -11.82 -15.07
N ILE A 102 0.89 -12.41 -15.70
CA ILE A 102 0.48 -12.00 -17.04
C ILE A 102 -0.14 -10.59 -17.01
N CYS A 103 -0.98 -10.27 -16.02
CA CYS A 103 -1.55 -8.93 -15.86
C CYS A 103 -0.47 -7.86 -15.71
N ILE A 104 0.60 -8.14 -14.96
CA ILE A 104 1.72 -7.20 -14.79
C ILE A 104 2.47 -6.93 -16.10
N ILE A 105 2.64 -7.96 -16.95
CA ILE A 105 3.51 -7.86 -18.14
C ILE A 105 2.71 -7.40 -19.36
N ARG A 106 1.46 -7.85 -19.51
CA ARG A 106 0.64 -7.74 -20.74
C ARG A 106 -0.81 -7.39 -20.41
N GLN A 107 -1.04 -6.40 -19.54
CA GLN A 107 -2.38 -6.03 -19.06
C GLN A 107 -3.41 -5.87 -20.18
N ASN A 108 -3.06 -5.15 -21.25
CA ASN A 108 -3.95 -4.87 -22.39
C ASN A 108 -4.47 -6.13 -23.09
N ASP A 109 -3.72 -7.24 -23.05
CA ASP A 109 -4.13 -8.50 -23.68
C ASP A 109 -5.07 -9.31 -22.77
N VAL A 110 -4.96 -9.14 -21.45
CA VAL A 110 -5.76 -9.86 -20.45
C VAL A 110 -7.11 -9.19 -20.20
N MET A 111 -7.18 -7.85 -20.25
CA MET A 111 -8.40 -7.09 -19.95
C MET A 111 -9.63 -7.50 -20.78
N PRO A 112 -9.54 -7.75 -22.10
CA PRO A 112 -10.68 -8.22 -22.88
C PRO A 112 -11.29 -9.51 -22.33
N VAL A 113 -10.46 -10.43 -21.82
CA VAL A 113 -10.92 -11.69 -21.22
C VAL A 113 -11.56 -11.43 -19.86
N ILE A 114 -10.98 -10.53 -19.04
CA ILE A 114 -11.55 -10.12 -17.75
C ILE A 114 -12.97 -9.57 -17.95
N HIS A 115 -13.16 -8.66 -18.91
CA HIS A 115 -14.49 -8.11 -19.21
C HIS A 115 -15.44 -9.17 -19.76
N ALA A 116 -15.01 -9.98 -20.74
CA ALA A 116 -15.85 -10.98 -21.38
C ALA A 116 -16.37 -12.05 -20.40
N GLN A 117 -15.52 -12.47 -19.45
CA GLN A 117 -15.90 -13.46 -18.43
C GLN A 117 -16.44 -12.85 -17.14
N ARG A 118 -16.40 -11.52 -17.00
CA ARG A 118 -16.64 -10.80 -15.73
C ARG A 118 -15.83 -11.41 -14.58
N ALA A 119 -14.54 -11.66 -14.83
CA ALA A 119 -13.68 -12.39 -13.90
C ALA A 119 -13.56 -11.72 -12.52
N HIS A 120 -13.62 -10.38 -12.46
CA HIS A 120 -13.62 -9.59 -11.22
C HIS A 120 -14.82 -9.89 -10.32
N VAL A 121 -16.00 -10.17 -10.90
CA VAL A 121 -17.22 -10.53 -10.18
C VAL A 121 -17.03 -11.88 -9.48
N ALA A 122 -16.55 -12.87 -10.23
CA ALA A 122 -16.29 -14.20 -9.70
C ALA A 122 -15.16 -14.20 -8.65
N LEU A 123 -14.14 -13.36 -8.85
CA LEU A 123 -13.04 -13.21 -7.91
C LEU A 123 -13.51 -12.60 -6.58
N LEU A 124 -14.38 -11.59 -6.63
CA LEU A 124 -14.97 -11.01 -5.42
C LEU A 124 -15.85 -12.03 -4.67
N ASP A 125 -16.64 -12.83 -5.39
CA ASP A 125 -17.43 -13.91 -4.79
C ASP A 125 -16.56 -15.00 -4.14
N LEU A 126 -15.41 -15.32 -4.73
CA LEU A 126 -14.44 -16.24 -4.11
C LEU A 126 -13.85 -15.67 -2.83
N ILE A 127 -13.49 -14.39 -2.81
CA ILE A 127 -12.99 -13.70 -1.60
C ILE A 127 -14.07 -13.75 -0.50
N ALA A 128 -15.33 -13.52 -0.86
CA ALA A 128 -16.45 -13.54 0.08
C ALA A 128 -16.71 -14.91 0.73
N ARG A 129 -16.39 -15.99 0.02
CA ARG A 129 -16.60 -17.38 0.46
C ARG A 129 -15.36 -18.02 1.10
N LEU A 130 -14.23 -17.32 1.13
CA LEU A 130 -12.98 -17.83 1.68
C LEU A 130 -13.11 -18.03 3.19
N ASP A 131 -12.71 -19.19 3.69
CA ASP A 131 -12.64 -19.46 5.13
C ASP A 131 -11.43 -18.74 5.73
N LEU A 132 -11.69 -17.62 6.41
CA LEU A 132 -10.65 -16.70 6.89
C LEU A 132 -9.85 -17.32 8.04
N SER A 133 -8.73 -17.94 7.67
CA SER A 133 -7.81 -18.59 8.60
C SER A 133 -6.35 -18.41 8.14
N PRO A 134 -5.36 -18.61 9.03
CA PRO A 134 -3.95 -18.49 8.66
C PRO A 134 -3.53 -19.34 7.45
N SER A 135 -4.14 -20.51 7.24
CA SER A 135 -3.85 -21.38 6.08
C SER A 135 -4.32 -20.80 4.73
N THR A 136 -5.18 -19.78 4.76
CA THR A 136 -5.76 -19.14 3.57
C THR A 136 -5.20 -17.75 3.28
N ASP A 137 -4.33 -17.21 4.14
CA ASP A 137 -3.79 -15.85 3.98
C ASP A 137 -3.02 -15.70 2.65
N GLU A 138 -2.25 -16.70 2.23
CA GLU A 138 -1.53 -16.71 0.94
C GLU A 138 -2.50 -16.67 -0.27
N VAL A 139 -3.68 -17.28 -0.11
CA VAL A 139 -4.74 -17.30 -1.13
C VAL A 139 -5.42 -15.94 -1.17
N LEU A 140 -5.80 -15.40 -0.01
CA LEU A 140 -6.38 -14.06 0.11
C LEU A 140 -5.45 -13.00 -0.49
N PHE A 141 -4.15 -13.07 -0.17
CA PHE A 141 -3.12 -12.23 -0.78
C PHE A 141 -3.18 -12.31 -2.31
N SER A 142 -3.18 -13.52 -2.88
CA SER A 142 -3.14 -13.70 -4.33
C SER A 142 -4.44 -13.24 -5.00
N LEU A 143 -5.61 -13.51 -4.39
CA LEU A 143 -6.91 -13.03 -4.89
C LEU A 143 -6.99 -11.50 -4.86
N CYS A 144 -6.65 -10.87 -3.74
CA CYS A 144 -6.64 -9.40 -3.61
C CYS A 144 -5.62 -8.76 -4.56
N ARG A 145 -4.43 -9.35 -4.73
CA ARG A 145 -3.41 -8.85 -5.66
C ARG A 145 -3.91 -8.85 -7.10
N LEU A 146 -4.55 -9.93 -7.54
CA LEU A 146 -5.12 -9.99 -8.87
C LEU A 146 -6.25 -8.98 -9.02
N LEU A 147 -7.16 -8.89 -8.03
CA LEU A 147 -8.27 -7.94 -8.05
C LEU A 147 -7.76 -6.50 -8.13
N PHE A 148 -6.71 -6.14 -7.38
CA PHE A 148 -6.07 -4.84 -7.43
C PHE A 148 -5.59 -4.50 -8.85
N TYR A 149 -4.89 -5.42 -9.53
CA TYR A 149 -4.48 -5.19 -10.91
C TYR A 149 -5.66 -5.03 -11.88
N MET A 150 -6.78 -5.72 -11.63
CA MET A 150 -8.01 -5.51 -12.40
C MET A 150 -8.61 -4.11 -12.14
N THR A 151 -8.50 -3.58 -10.92
CA THR A 151 -9.01 -2.23 -10.57
C THR A 151 -8.21 -1.07 -11.18
N LEU A 152 -7.08 -1.34 -11.82
CA LEU A 152 -6.39 -0.34 -12.65
C LEU A 152 -7.21 0.02 -13.89
N ASP A 153 -8.13 -0.86 -14.30
CA ASP A 153 -9.14 -0.55 -15.30
C ASP A 153 -10.33 0.19 -14.65
N GLY A 154 -10.66 1.36 -15.21
CA GLY A 154 -11.70 2.24 -14.66
C GLY A 154 -13.11 1.67 -14.76
N ASP A 155 -13.40 0.77 -15.70
CA ASP A 155 -14.71 0.15 -15.85
C ASP A 155 -14.91 -0.97 -14.82
N VAL A 156 -13.88 -1.79 -14.61
CA VAL A 156 -13.87 -2.79 -13.52
C VAL A 156 -13.98 -2.10 -12.16
N GLN A 157 -13.21 -1.04 -11.92
CA GLN A 157 -13.26 -0.28 -10.68
C GLN A 157 -14.66 0.27 -10.41
N ARG A 158 -15.32 0.82 -11.44
CA ARG A 158 -16.68 1.37 -11.35
C ARG A 158 -17.70 0.27 -11.07
N GLU A 159 -17.61 -0.86 -11.76
CA GLU A 159 -18.55 -1.97 -11.55
C GLU A 159 -18.43 -2.57 -10.14
N LEU A 160 -17.21 -2.79 -9.64
CA LEU A 160 -16.97 -3.30 -8.29
C LEU A 160 -17.53 -2.36 -7.21
N ARG A 161 -17.29 -1.05 -7.38
CA ARG A 161 -17.74 -0.03 -6.43
C ARG A 161 -19.25 0.15 -6.47
N ASP A 162 -19.79 0.43 -7.65
CA ASP A 162 -21.14 0.98 -7.80
C ASP A 162 -22.20 -0.14 -7.90
N ASN A 163 -21.85 -1.31 -8.46
CA ASN A 163 -22.82 -2.39 -8.72
C ASN A 163 -22.68 -3.60 -7.78
N MET A 164 -21.52 -3.77 -7.12
CA MET A 164 -21.21 -4.98 -6.34
C MET A 164 -21.03 -4.77 -4.84
N ASN A 165 -21.12 -3.52 -4.35
CA ASN A 165 -20.87 -3.19 -2.95
C ASN A 165 -19.52 -3.75 -2.44
N ALA A 166 -18.51 -3.80 -3.32
CA ALA A 166 -17.24 -4.46 -3.04
C ALA A 166 -16.51 -3.84 -1.84
N VAL A 167 -16.65 -2.52 -1.64
CA VAL A 167 -16.04 -1.81 -0.50
C VAL A 167 -16.57 -2.36 0.84
N SER A 168 -17.89 -2.52 0.98
CA SER A 168 -18.48 -3.08 2.19
C SER A 168 -18.05 -4.53 2.43
N LEU A 169 -18.05 -5.35 1.38
CA LEU A 169 -17.68 -6.76 1.46
C LEU A 169 -16.21 -6.94 1.87
N LEU A 170 -15.29 -6.22 1.21
CA LEU A 170 -13.87 -6.28 1.53
C LEU A 170 -13.58 -5.73 2.93
N ALA A 171 -14.29 -4.69 3.35
CA ALA A 171 -14.25 -4.19 4.72
C ALA A 171 -14.69 -5.23 5.75
N ASP A 172 -15.73 -6.02 5.45
CA ASP A 172 -16.17 -7.12 6.31
C ASP A 172 -15.13 -8.24 6.38
N VAL A 173 -14.51 -8.61 5.25
CA VAL A 173 -13.41 -9.57 5.20
C VAL A 173 -12.22 -9.08 6.04
N PHE A 174 -11.87 -7.80 5.93
CA PHE A 174 -10.82 -7.18 6.74
C PHE A 174 -11.14 -7.23 8.23
N ALA A 175 -12.34 -6.80 8.62
CA ALA A 175 -12.77 -6.79 10.02
C ALA A 175 -12.77 -8.21 10.62
N ASN A 176 -13.29 -9.20 9.88
CA ASN A 176 -13.33 -10.59 10.33
C ASN A 176 -11.94 -11.21 10.45
N ARG A 177 -11.03 -10.92 9.52
CA ARG A 177 -9.67 -11.47 9.60
C ARG A 177 -8.88 -10.84 10.76
N THR A 178 -9.11 -9.55 11.04
CA THR A 178 -8.44 -8.80 12.10
C THR A 178 -8.98 -9.08 13.49
N SER A 179 -10.25 -9.49 13.65
CA SER A 179 -10.82 -9.81 14.97
C SER A 179 -10.13 -10.98 15.68
N VAL A 180 -9.37 -11.80 14.95
CA VAL A 180 -8.59 -12.92 15.49
C VAL A 180 -7.17 -12.51 15.88
N CYS A 181 -6.76 -11.27 15.60
CA CYS A 181 -5.45 -10.74 15.99
C CYS A 181 -5.46 -10.39 17.48
N GLU A 182 -4.78 -11.19 18.30
CA GLU A 182 -4.55 -10.82 19.70
C GLU A 182 -3.60 -9.60 19.79
N PRO A 183 -3.84 -8.66 20.73
CA PRO A 183 -2.92 -7.57 21.01
C PRO A 183 -1.50 -8.10 21.31
N GLY A 184 -0.47 -7.56 20.66
CA GLY A 184 0.92 -7.98 20.81
C GLY A 184 1.38 -9.15 19.91
N LEU A 185 0.47 -9.81 19.19
CA LEU A 185 0.85 -10.86 18.23
C LEU A 185 1.72 -10.29 17.09
N LEU A 186 1.39 -9.07 16.63
CA LEU A 186 2.07 -8.36 15.54
C LEU A 186 3.42 -7.76 15.93
N ALA A 187 3.62 -7.46 17.21
CA ALA A 187 4.90 -6.97 17.76
C ALA A 187 6.02 -8.01 17.60
N THR A 188 5.64 -9.29 17.50
CA THR A 188 6.54 -10.40 17.20
C THR A 188 6.64 -10.67 15.70
N ALA A 189 6.78 -9.63 14.88
CA ALA A 189 6.85 -9.64 13.41
C ALA A 189 7.90 -10.59 12.78
N ALA A 190 8.68 -11.30 13.60
CA ALA A 190 9.52 -12.42 13.21
C ALA A 190 8.73 -13.72 12.93
N SER A 191 7.47 -13.85 13.37
CA SER A 191 6.66 -15.04 13.10
C SER A 191 6.21 -15.07 11.62
N PRO A 192 6.50 -16.14 10.87
CA PRO A 192 6.12 -16.26 9.45
C PRO A 192 4.59 -16.16 9.25
N VAL A 193 3.81 -16.67 10.20
CA VAL A 193 2.34 -16.60 10.17
C VAL A 193 1.84 -15.15 10.23
N CYS A 194 2.46 -14.31 11.05
CA CYS A 194 2.11 -12.90 11.15
C CYS A 194 2.51 -12.12 9.88
N SER A 195 3.62 -12.51 9.26
CA SER A 195 4.10 -11.91 8.01
C SER A 195 3.16 -12.16 6.82
N GLU A 196 2.64 -13.38 6.70
CA GLU A 196 1.67 -13.75 5.65
C GLU A 196 0.35 -13.01 5.84
N MET A 197 -0.16 -12.97 7.08
CA MET A 197 -1.36 -12.20 7.42
C MET A 197 -1.19 -10.71 7.10
N CYS A 198 -0.05 -10.10 7.50
CA CYS A 198 0.21 -8.69 7.18
C CYS A 198 0.21 -8.43 5.67
N SER A 199 0.80 -9.34 4.90
CA SER A 199 0.84 -9.22 3.44
C SER A 199 -0.56 -9.34 2.83
N ALA A 200 -1.39 -10.28 3.30
CA ALA A 200 -2.75 -10.44 2.82
C ALA A 200 -3.64 -9.23 3.13
N LEU A 201 -3.54 -8.70 4.36
CA LEU A 201 -4.27 -7.50 4.77
C LEU A 201 -3.82 -6.26 3.99
N ALA A 202 -2.51 -6.12 3.70
CA ALA A 202 -1.98 -5.03 2.90
C ALA A 202 -2.58 -5.03 1.48
N GLU A 203 -2.60 -6.17 0.79
CA GLU A 203 -3.21 -6.26 -0.55
C GLU A 203 -4.72 -5.99 -0.52
N LEU A 204 -5.41 -6.41 0.55
CA LEU A 204 -6.82 -6.08 0.74
C LEU A 204 -7.01 -4.55 0.87
N LEU A 205 -6.16 -3.89 1.66
CA LEU A 205 -6.17 -2.43 1.78
C LEU A 205 -5.83 -1.74 0.45
N HIS A 206 -4.96 -2.30 -0.39
CA HIS A 206 -4.70 -1.74 -1.73
C HIS A 206 -5.96 -1.75 -2.61
N VAL A 207 -6.75 -2.83 -2.58
CA VAL A 207 -8.03 -2.88 -3.30
C VAL A 207 -9.02 -1.88 -2.70
N LEU A 208 -9.15 -1.82 -1.36
CA LEU A 208 -10.02 -0.86 -0.69
C LEU A 208 -9.66 0.58 -1.02
N PHE A 209 -8.37 0.92 -1.07
CA PHE A 209 -7.88 2.24 -1.44
C PHE A 209 -8.21 2.54 -2.91
N ALA A 210 -7.97 1.58 -3.81
CA ALA A 210 -8.30 1.73 -5.22
C ALA A 210 -9.80 2.01 -5.42
N LEU A 211 -10.69 1.34 -4.68
CA LEU A 211 -12.13 1.57 -4.79
C LEU A 211 -12.60 2.84 -4.04
N GLY A 212 -11.99 3.13 -2.89
CA GLY A 212 -12.41 4.16 -1.93
C GLY A 212 -11.88 5.56 -2.20
N SER A 213 -10.75 5.70 -2.90
CA SER A 213 -10.08 7.00 -3.16
C SER A 213 -10.86 7.92 -4.10
N SER A 214 -11.88 7.42 -4.80
CA SER A 214 -12.74 8.25 -5.65
C SER A 214 -13.63 9.18 -4.81
N ARG A 215 -13.66 10.48 -5.15
CA ARG A 215 -14.49 11.49 -4.45
C ARG A 215 -15.98 11.11 -4.39
N GLN A 216 -16.46 10.34 -5.36
CA GLN A 216 -17.86 9.90 -5.42
C GLN A 216 -18.18 8.79 -4.40
N CYS A 217 -17.21 7.93 -4.01
CA CYS A 217 -17.42 6.90 -2.97
C CYS A 217 -17.49 7.51 -1.55
N GLN A 218 -16.77 8.60 -1.28
CA GLN A 218 -16.55 9.06 0.10
C GLN A 218 -17.85 9.32 0.89
N ALA A 219 -18.93 9.76 0.24
CA ALA A 219 -20.22 9.98 0.90
C ALA A 219 -20.97 8.67 1.20
N ASP A 220 -21.06 7.76 0.23
CA ASP A 220 -21.83 6.51 0.34
C ASP A 220 -21.09 5.46 1.19
N CYS A 221 -19.76 5.53 1.22
CA CYS A 221 -18.87 4.60 1.89
C CYS A 221 -18.61 4.96 3.38
N GLN A 222 -19.14 6.09 3.86
CA GLN A 222 -19.00 6.57 5.25
C GLN A 222 -19.27 5.50 6.34
N PRO A 223 -20.40 4.76 6.35
CA PRO A 223 -20.66 3.77 7.40
C PRO A 223 -19.65 2.62 7.38
N VAL A 224 -19.10 2.30 6.20
CA VAL A 224 -18.08 1.26 6.04
C VAL A 224 -16.77 1.70 6.71
N TRP A 225 -16.33 2.93 6.45
CA TRP A 225 -15.11 3.47 7.07
C TRP A 225 -15.20 3.53 8.59
N LYS A 226 -16.33 4.02 9.12
CA LYS A 226 -16.59 4.00 10.57
C LYS A 226 -16.54 2.59 11.16
N ARG A 227 -17.10 1.60 10.46
CA ARG A 227 -17.14 0.20 10.91
C ARG A 227 -15.76 -0.45 10.96
N ILE A 228 -14.87 -0.18 10.01
CA ILE A 228 -13.51 -0.78 10.00
C ILE A 228 -12.48 0.00 10.83
N THR A 229 -12.82 1.22 11.27
CA THR A 229 -11.90 2.07 12.04
C THR A 229 -11.33 1.36 13.27
N PRO A 230 -12.11 0.63 14.10
CA PRO A 230 -11.55 -0.10 15.23
C PRO A 230 -10.49 -1.12 14.83
N SER A 231 -10.72 -1.90 13.77
CA SER A 231 -9.74 -2.87 13.25
C SER A 231 -8.46 -2.19 12.76
N LEU A 232 -8.58 -1.07 12.02
CA LEU A 232 -7.42 -0.30 11.55
C LEU A 232 -6.59 0.22 12.74
N LEU A 233 -7.25 0.79 13.75
CA LEU A 233 -6.58 1.31 14.94
C LEU A 233 -5.95 0.21 15.80
N THR A 234 -6.62 -0.95 15.96
CA THR A 234 -6.04 -2.10 16.66
C THR A 234 -4.74 -2.56 16.01
N LEU A 235 -4.70 -2.64 14.67
CA LEU A 235 -3.49 -3.01 13.94
C LEU A 235 -2.41 -1.93 14.02
N LEU A 236 -2.78 -0.66 13.88
CA LEU A 236 -1.86 0.49 13.95
C LEU A 236 -1.21 0.64 15.34
N MET A 237 -1.93 0.21 16.39
CA MET A 237 -1.51 0.32 17.79
C MET A 237 -1.08 -1.02 18.40
N ALA A 238 -0.96 -2.09 17.60
CA ALA A 238 -0.80 -3.47 18.09
C ALA A 238 0.44 -3.71 18.96
N ASP A 239 1.48 -2.90 18.77
CA ASP A 239 2.77 -3.05 19.45
C ASP A 239 2.78 -2.45 20.87
N GLY A 240 1.77 -1.65 21.24
CA GLY A 240 1.55 -1.07 22.58
C GLY A 240 2.61 -0.05 23.05
N ASN A 241 3.84 -0.13 22.52
CA ASN A 241 4.96 0.72 22.87
C ASN A 241 5.03 1.93 21.93
N ASP A 242 5.53 3.06 22.42
CA ASP A 242 5.95 4.15 21.53
C ASP A 242 7.11 3.67 20.66
N LEU A 243 6.95 3.70 19.32
CA LEU A 243 7.94 3.16 18.39
C LEU A 243 9.30 3.84 18.59
N LEU A 244 9.31 5.12 18.97
CA LEU A 244 10.56 5.88 19.14
C LEU A 244 11.35 5.49 20.40
N GLN A 245 10.75 4.71 21.31
CA GLN A 245 11.44 4.15 22.47
C GLN A 245 12.16 2.83 22.16
N LEU A 246 11.99 2.28 20.95
CA LEU A 246 12.67 1.07 20.53
C LEU A 246 14.19 1.31 20.42
N PRO A 247 15.03 0.29 20.68
CA PRO A 247 16.46 0.37 20.43
C PRO A 247 16.76 0.75 18.98
N HIS A 248 17.82 1.55 18.76
CA HIS A 248 18.20 2.04 17.42
C HIS A 248 18.34 0.92 16.38
N SER A 249 18.87 -0.25 16.76
CA SER A 249 18.96 -1.40 15.86
C SER A 249 17.59 -1.87 15.34
N GLN A 250 16.57 -1.86 16.20
CA GLN A 250 15.20 -2.23 15.84
C GLN A 250 14.55 -1.14 14.98
N LEU A 251 14.82 0.15 15.26
CA LEU A 251 14.33 1.26 14.46
C LEU A 251 14.84 1.22 13.01
N VAL A 252 16.08 0.79 12.80
CA VAL A 252 16.66 0.62 11.45
C VAL A 252 16.04 -0.57 10.70
N GLU A 253 15.68 -1.63 11.40
CA GLU A 253 15.07 -2.83 10.81
C GLU A 253 13.56 -2.68 10.59
N LEU A 254 12.88 -1.87 11.41
CA LEU A 254 11.43 -1.75 11.42
C LEU A 254 10.84 -1.39 10.05
N PRO A 255 11.38 -0.41 9.28
CA PRO A 255 10.92 -0.09 7.92
C PRO A 255 10.96 -1.26 6.93
N ARG A 256 11.74 -2.31 7.21
CA ARG A 256 11.90 -3.49 6.36
C ARG A 256 10.88 -4.58 6.69
N THR A 257 10.11 -4.43 7.76
CA THR A 257 9.13 -5.43 8.21
C THR A 257 7.80 -5.30 7.46
N LYS A 258 7.10 -6.44 7.30
CA LYS A 258 5.75 -6.46 6.70
C LYS A 258 4.71 -5.77 7.57
N HIS A 259 4.90 -5.80 8.90
CA HIS A 259 4.01 -5.09 9.82
C HIS A 259 4.09 -3.57 9.64
N PHE A 260 5.30 -3.02 9.51
CA PHE A 260 5.46 -1.59 9.25
C PHE A 260 4.91 -1.17 7.89
N ALA A 261 5.08 -2.01 6.86
CA ALA A 261 4.42 -1.79 5.56
C ALA A 261 2.88 -1.72 5.70
N LEU A 262 2.29 -2.66 6.45
CA LEU A 262 0.85 -2.64 6.73
C LEU A 262 0.42 -1.36 7.47
N MET A 263 1.20 -0.87 8.44
CA MET A 263 0.89 0.40 9.11
C MET A 263 0.85 1.58 8.15
N LEU A 264 1.73 1.63 7.15
CA LEU A 264 1.70 2.66 6.11
C LEU A 264 0.46 2.52 5.23
N ASP A 265 0.09 1.30 4.86
CA ASP A 265 -1.12 1.03 4.07
C ASP A 265 -2.40 1.42 4.84
N ILE A 266 -2.41 1.22 6.17
CA ILE A 266 -3.48 1.70 7.05
C ILE A 266 -3.55 3.23 7.03
N ILE A 267 -2.40 3.93 7.14
CA ILE A 267 -2.35 5.39 7.04
C ILE A 267 -2.90 5.84 5.69
N ASN A 268 -2.49 5.20 4.58
CA ASN A 268 -2.98 5.52 3.23
C ASN A 268 -4.50 5.43 3.12
N ILE A 269 -5.11 4.45 3.78
CA ILE A 269 -6.57 4.27 3.79
C ILE A 269 -7.30 5.42 4.47
N PHE A 270 -6.69 6.14 5.42
CA PHE A 270 -7.31 7.31 6.03
C PHE A 270 -7.57 8.45 5.04
N PHE A 271 -6.92 8.46 3.87
CA PHE A 271 -7.27 9.36 2.77
C PHE A 271 -8.70 9.14 2.24
N CYS A 272 -9.25 7.94 2.40
CA CYS A 272 -10.61 7.61 1.96
C CYS A 272 -11.68 8.08 2.96
N PHE A 273 -11.30 8.55 4.14
CA PHE A 273 -12.23 8.94 5.19
C PHE A 273 -12.82 10.32 4.89
N ASP A 274 -14.13 10.45 5.10
CA ASP A 274 -14.80 11.73 5.19
C ASP A 274 -14.56 12.39 6.56
N PRO A 275 -14.59 13.74 6.68
CA PRO A 275 -14.32 14.43 7.94
C PRO A 275 -15.12 13.89 9.15
N PRO A 276 -16.42 13.56 9.02
CA PRO A 276 -17.17 12.94 10.12
C PRO A 276 -16.70 11.53 10.56
N SER A 277 -15.98 10.80 9.71
CA SER A 277 -15.42 9.48 10.03
C SER A 277 -14.03 9.56 10.67
N MET A 278 -13.38 10.74 10.62
CA MET A 278 -12.03 10.94 11.17
C MET A 278 -11.98 11.09 12.69
N GLY A 279 -13.13 11.20 13.38
CA GLY A 279 -13.20 11.46 14.83
C GLY A 279 -12.23 10.63 15.68
N PRO A 280 -12.22 9.28 15.55
CA PRO A 280 -11.30 8.41 16.29
C PRO A 280 -9.81 8.65 15.97
N LEU A 281 -9.49 9.22 14.80
CA LEU A 281 -8.12 9.50 14.37
C LEU A 281 -7.55 10.76 15.04
N PHE A 282 -8.40 11.58 15.67
CA PHE A 282 -7.98 12.79 16.40
C PHE A 282 -7.48 12.49 17.82
N GLU A 283 -7.58 11.25 18.28
CA GLU A 283 -7.04 10.84 19.57
C GLU A 283 -5.52 11.05 19.60
N THR A 284 -5.04 11.67 20.68
CA THR A 284 -3.63 12.06 20.81
C THR A 284 -2.66 10.89 20.60
N GLU A 285 -3.02 9.69 21.09
CA GLU A 285 -2.19 8.49 20.94
C GLU A 285 -2.09 8.03 19.48
N VAL A 286 -3.18 8.11 18.72
CA VAL A 286 -3.21 7.76 17.29
C VAL A 286 -2.38 8.76 16.50
N VAL A 287 -2.57 10.06 16.75
CA VAL A 287 -1.76 11.12 16.11
C VAL A 287 -0.29 10.94 16.42
N HIS A 288 0.06 10.70 17.68
CA HIS A 288 1.44 10.45 18.10
C HIS A 288 2.02 9.22 17.39
N ARG A 289 1.25 8.14 17.25
CA ARG A 289 1.67 6.95 16.50
C ARG A 289 1.99 7.27 15.04
N ILE A 290 1.14 8.02 14.35
CA ILE A 290 1.37 8.43 12.95
C ILE A 290 2.62 9.33 12.85
N LEU A 291 2.82 10.23 13.81
CA LEU A 291 4.02 11.08 13.88
C LEU A 291 5.31 10.27 14.16
N SER A 292 5.24 9.25 15.03
CA SER A 292 6.36 8.32 15.24
C SER A 292 6.70 7.55 13.94
N ILE A 293 5.69 7.12 13.18
CA ILE A 293 5.89 6.48 11.86
C ILE A 293 6.53 7.45 10.87
N LEU A 294 6.10 8.73 10.85
CA LEU A 294 6.71 9.78 10.04
C LEU A 294 8.20 9.95 10.35
N ASP A 295 8.55 10.07 11.64
CA ASP A 295 9.94 10.25 12.07
C ASP A 295 10.81 9.04 11.70
N ILE A 296 10.28 7.83 11.87
CA ILE A 296 10.97 6.59 11.50
C ILE A 296 11.20 6.51 9.99
N GLN A 297 10.18 6.84 9.18
CA GLN A 297 10.31 6.89 7.73
C GLN A 297 11.34 7.92 7.28
N ALA A 298 11.32 9.12 7.88
CA ALA A 298 12.22 10.20 7.52
C ALA A 298 13.69 9.91 7.88
N ARG A 299 13.93 9.18 8.96
CA ARG A 299 15.29 8.87 9.45
C ARG A 299 15.88 7.58 8.90
N PHE A 300 15.08 6.51 8.80
CA PHE A 300 15.60 5.15 8.67
C PHE A 300 15.26 4.46 7.36
N ASN A 301 14.29 4.96 6.59
CA ASN A 301 14.09 4.46 5.24
C ASN A 301 15.21 5.01 4.35
N THR A 302 15.98 4.15 3.68
CA THR A 302 17.10 4.57 2.82
C THR A 302 16.85 4.32 1.34
N SER A 303 15.75 3.64 1.01
CA SER A 303 15.52 3.08 -0.32
C SER A 303 14.43 3.79 -1.10
N ASN A 304 13.40 4.32 -0.43
CA ASN A 304 12.35 5.09 -1.08
C ASN A 304 11.64 6.04 -0.09
N VAL A 305 12.41 6.97 0.49
CA VAL A 305 11.91 7.94 1.49
C VAL A 305 10.79 8.79 0.89
N GLU A 306 10.97 9.23 -0.36
CA GLU A 306 10.10 10.24 -0.95
C GLU A 306 8.68 9.70 -1.21
N ASP A 307 8.56 8.50 -1.77
CA ASP A 307 7.25 7.89 -2.03
C ASP A 307 6.57 7.41 -0.74
N ALA A 308 7.35 7.09 0.30
CA ALA A 308 6.82 6.61 1.58
C ALA A 308 6.37 7.76 2.51
N LEU A 309 7.00 8.93 2.42
CA LEU A 309 6.65 10.10 3.26
C LEU A 309 5.41 10.84 2.78
N VAL A 310 5.21 10.96 1.46
CA VAL A 310 4.11 11.74 0.89
C VAL A 310 2.75 11.34 1.46
N PRO A 311 2.37 10.04 1.52
CA PRO A 311 1.06 9.68 2.03
C PRO A 311 0.87 9.99 3.52
N VAL A 312 1.92 9.77 4.34
CA VAL A 312 1.88 10.05 5.79
C VAL A 312 1.70 11.56 6.04
N LEU A 313 2.47 12.39 5.32
CA LEU A 313 2.37 13.84 5.39
C LEU A 313 1.00 14.35 4.92
N THR A 314 0.46 13.77 3.84
CA THR A 314 -0.85 14.14 3.29
C THR A 314 -1.97 13.83 4.30
N VAL A 315 -1.91 12.69 4.97
CA VAL A 315 -2.90 12.32 5.99
C VAL A 315 -2.76 13.20 7.23
N LEU A 316 -1.54 13.50 7.67
CA LEU A 316 -1.32 14.42 8.80
C LEU A 316 -1.79 15.85 8.48
N GLU A 317 -1.61 16.32 7.24
CA GLU A 317 -2.17 17.58 6.76
C GLU A 317 -3.70 17.55 6.82
N LEU A 318 -4.33 16.49 6.30
CA LEU A 318 -5.79 16.32 6.31
C LEU A 318 -6.36 16.34 7.73
N LEU A 319 -5.74 15.59 8.65
CA LEU A 319 -6.14 15.53 10.06
C LEU A 319 -5.91 16.87 10.77
N GLY A 320 -4.77 17.52 10.51
CA GLY A 320 -4.44 18.84 11.07
C GLY A 320 -5.35 19.95 10.56
N ALA A 321 -5.77 19.90 9.29
CA ALA A 321 -6.72 20.84 8.71
C ALA A 321 -8.14 20.64 9.24
N ALA A 322 -8.51 19.40 9.62
CA ALA A 322 -9.80 19.09 10.21
C ALA A 322 -9.89 19.40 11.72
N ASN A 323 -8.76 19.41 12.44
CA ASN A 323 -8.72 19.58 13.89
C ASN A 323 -7.45 20.33 14.36
N ASP A 324 -7.63 21.55 14.87
CA ASP A 324 -6.54 22.40 15.38
C ASP A 324 -5.76 21.77 16.56
N GLY A 325 -6.38 20.85 17.31
CA GLY A 325 -5.71 20.07 18.33
C GLY A 325 -4.64 19.15 17.74
N VAL A 326 -4.93 18.51 16.61
CA VAL A 326 -3.99 17.65 15.88
C VAL A 326 -2.83 18.49 15.33
N ALA A 327 -3.15 19.64 14.71
CA ALA A 327 -2.14 20.57 14.20
C ALA A 327 -1.16 21.03 15.29
N ARG A 328 -1.67 21.38 16.48
CA ARG A 328 -0.84 21.76 17.64
C ARG A 328 0.02 20.60 18.15
N THR A 329 -0.54 19.40 18.25
CA THR A 329 0.21 18.19 18.65
C THR A 329 1.34 17.90 17.66
N ALA A 330 1.07 17.95 16.35
CA ALA A 330 2.07 17.76 15.31
C ALA A 330 3.15 18.86 15.34
N LYS A 331 2.77 20.12 15.54
CA LYS A 331 3.71 21.24 15.70
C LYS A 331 4.64 21.02 16.90
N ARG A 332 4.08 20.63 18.06
CA ARG A 332 4.82 20.31 19.28
C ARG A 332 5.80 19.17 19.06
N PHE A 333 5.38 18.14 18.33
CA PHE A 333 6.22 16.99 18.02
C PHE A 333 7.40 17.35 17.09
N VAL A 334 7.16 18.11 16.03
CA VAL A 334 8.18 18.45 15.02
C VAL A 334 9.17 19.49 15.55
N PHE A 335 8.69 20.55 16.21
CA PHE A 335 9.51 21.71 16.59
C PHE A 335 9.83 21.79 18.08
N GLY A 336 9.11 21.06 18.94
CA GLY A 336 9.23 21.11 20.40
C GLY A 336 8.14 21.95 21.07
N GLU A 337 7.97 21.79 22.40
CA GLU A 337 6.98 22.52 23.21
C GLU A 337 7.17 24.04 23.14
N GLU A 338 8.43 24.49 23.10
CA GLU A 338 8.81 25.90 23.01
C GLU A 338 8.27 26.59 21.75
N TRP A 339 7.86 25.85 20.71
CA TRP A 339 7.33 26.42 19.48
C TRP A 339 5.81 26.31 19.37
N ALA A 340 5.21 25.34 20.06
CA ALA A 340 3.77 25.13 20.04
C ALA A 340 3.02 26.29 20.72
N ASP A 341 3.55 26.78 21.84
CA ASP A 341 2.87 27.73 22.72
C ASP A 341 3.48 29.15 22.69
N ASN A 342 4.50 29.37 21.86
CA ASN A 342 5.22 30.63 21.79
C ASN A 342 4.53 31.65 20.86
N THR A 343 3.76 32.52 21.50
CA THR A 343 3.11 33.71 20.93
C THR A 343 4.05 34.90 20.81
N ASP A 344 5.21 34.87 21.47
CA ASP A 344 6.23 35.90 21.34
C ASP A 344 6.97 35.68 20.02
N LEU A 345 6.57 36.47 19.01
CA LEU A 345 7.07 36.51 17.63
C LEU A 345 8.59 36.83 17.49
N LYS A 346 9.42 36.58 18.52
CA LYS A 346 10.78 37.12 18.65
C LYS A 346 11.94 36.20 18.24
N TYR A 347 11.69 35.01 17.71
CA TYR A 347 12.75 34.12 17.24
C TYR A 347 12.75 33.98 15.72
N GLU A 348 13.75 34.60 15.08
CA GLU A 348 14.16 34.35 13.71
C GLU A 348 14.78 32.95 13.61
N CYS A 349 14.62 32.30 12.45
CA CYS A 349 15.36 31.08 12.11
C CYS A 349 16.86 31.42 12.11
N LYS A 350 17.50 31.36 13.28
CA LYS A 350 18.94 31.50 13.40
C LYS A 350 19.57 30.35 12.64
N SER A 351 20.58 30.66 11.85
CA SER A 351 21.46 29.76 11.10
C SER A 351 22.22 28.72 11.95
N ASP A 352 21.75 28.43 13.17
CA ASP A 352 22.34 27.46 14.10
C ASP A 352 22.01 26.01 13.72
N ASP A 353 21.22 25.78 12.66
CA ASP A 353 20.97 24.46 12.05
C ASP A 353 22.18 23.95 11.23
N GLU A 354 23.25 24.74 11.06
CA GLU A 354 24.55 24.31 10.52
C GLU A 354 25.45 23.62 11.56
N LYS A 355 24.88 23.05 12.63
CA LYS A 355 25.64 22.07 13.41
C LYS A 355 25.65 20.77 12.62
N ASP A 356 26.84 20.26 12.34
CA ASP A 356 27.04 18.87 11.92
C ASP A 356 26.44 17.96 12.99
N PHE A 357 25.17 17.60 12.83
CA PHE A 357 24.54 16.59 13.67
C PHE A 357 25.24 15.26 13.36
N PRO A 358 25.61 14.48 14.40
CA PRO A 358 26.07 13.13 14.15
C PRO A 358 25.01 12.36 13.33
N PRO A 359 25.43 11.44 12.44
CA PRO A 359 24.51 10.63 11.66
C PRO A 359 23.51 9.93 12.58
N GLY A 360 22.23 10.26 12.47
CA GLY A 360 21.15 9.70 13.30
C GLY A 360 20.47 10.68 14.26
N ASP A 361 21.13 11.79 14.63
CA ASP A 361 20.62 12.75 15.63
C ASP A 361 20.00 14.02 14.99
N VAL A 362 19.85 14.04 13.66
CA VAL A 362 19.26 15.18 12.94
C VAL A 362 17.81 15.38 13.38
N PRO A 363 17.40 16.51 13.96
CA PRO A 363 16.02 16.67 14.44
C PRO A 363 15.03 16.65 13.27
N LEU A 364 13.81 16.14 13.50
CA LEU A 364 12.80 15.95 12.43
C LEU A 364 12.53 17.25 11.66
N LYS A 365 12.48 18.40 12.35
CA LYS A 365 12.35 19.72 11.72
C LYS A 365 13.41 20.00 10.65
N ALA A 366 14.66 19.57 10.86
CA ALA A 366 15.75 19.81 9.90
C ALA A 366 15.61 18.89 8.68
N ILE A 367 15.20 17.63 8.90
CA ILE A 367 14.90 16.68 7.82
C ILE A 367 13.75 17.21 6.94
N LEU A 368 12.63 17.61 7.55
CA LEU A 368 11.49 18.16 6.81
C LEU A 368 11.86 19.46 6.07
N ARG A 369 12.61 20.38 6.68
CA ARG A 369 13.09 21.59 6.00
C ARG A 369 13.94 21.26 4.77
N THR A 370 14.80 20.25 4.85
CA THR A 370 15.62 19.79 3.73
C THR A 370 14.75 19.31 2.56
N HIS A 371 13.67 18.59 2.87
CA HIS A 371 12.73 18.12 1.86
C HIS A 371 11.91 19.23 1.18
N ILE A 372 11.82 20.45 1.72
CA ILE A 372 11.24 21.60 0.98
C ILE A 372 12.10 21.97 -0.23
N THR A 373 13.39 21.65 -0.19
CA THR A 373 14.35 21.91 -1.27
C THR A 373 14.65 20.68 -2.14
N THR A 374 13.93 19.57 -1.96
CA THR A 374 14.09 18.39 -2.83
C THR A 374 13.64 18.68 -4.27
N PHE A 375 14.18 17.91 -5.22
CA PHE A 375 13.76 17.92 -6.63
C PHE A 375 12.46 17.15 -6.87
N ASN A 376 12.00 16.34 -5.92
CA ASN A 376 10.73 15.64 -6.01
C ASN A 376 9.56 16.62 -5.71
N PRO A 377 8.75 17.00 -6.72
CA PRO A 377 7.71 18.00 -6.54
C PRO A 377 6.61 17.53 -5.59
N SER A 378 6.29 16.22 -5.59
CA SER A 378 5.25 15.65 -4.74
C SER A 378 5.66 15.70 -3.27
N LEU A 379 6.90 15.29 -2.96
CA LEU A 379 7.41 15.36 -1.59
C LEU A 379 7.56 16.80 -1.12
N LYS A 380 8.15 17.67 -1.95
CA LYS A 380 8.28 19.10 -1.65
C LYS A 380 6.93 19.70 -1.27
N ARG A 381 5.91 19.46 -2.10
CA ARG A 381 4.55 19.96 -1.87
C ARG A 381 3.96 19.40 -0.59
N ALA A 382 4.00 18.08 -0.39
CA ALA A 382 3.42 17.43 0.79
C ALA A 382 4.06 17.94 2.09
N VAL A 383 5.39 18.10 2.13
CA VAL A 383 6.08 18.66 3.29
C VAL A 383 5.70 20.12 3.51
N SER A 384 5.68 20.94 2.46
CA SER A 384 5.32 22.34 2.57
C SER A 384 3.87 22.53 3.04
N GLU A 385 2.90 21.80 2.48
CA GLU A 385 1.48 21.86 2.84
C GLU A 385 1.26 21.41 4.29
N PHE A 386 1.87 20.29 4.70
CA PHE A 386 1.82 19.82 6.09
C PHE A 386 2.37 20.86 7.06
N LEU A 387 3.59 21.38 6.80
CA LEU A 387 4.22 22.38 7.65
C LEU A 387 3.40 23.68 7.71
N PHE A 388 2.77 24.09 6.61
CA PHE A 388 1.87 25.25 6.59
C PHE A 388 0.59 25.01 7.41
N THR A 389 0.02 23.81 7.32
CA THR A 389 -1.19 23.44 8.08
C THR A 389 -0.93 23.42 9.59
N ILE A 390 0.21 22.88 10.06
CA ILE A 390 0.55 22.92 11.50
C ILE A 390 0.87 24.34 12.00
N CYS A 391 1.13 25.30 11.10
CA CYS A 391 1.25 26.74 11.39
C CYS A 391 -0.11 27.47 11.38
N GLY A 392 -1.23 26.74 11.43
CA GLY A 392 -2.58 27.32 11.36
C GLY A 392 -2.83 28.07 10.04
N LYS A 393 -2.13 27.69 8.96
CA LYS A 393 -2.20 28.34 7.64
C LYS A 393 -1.87 29.84 7.69
N GLN A 394 -1.01 30.25 8.63
CA GLN A 394 -0.54 31.64 8.76
C GLN A 394 0.81 31.84 8.06
N PRO A 395 0.90 32.70 7.02
CA PRO A 395 2.14 32.89 6.26
C PRO A 395 3.31 33.40 7.10
N GLY A 396 3.04 34.34 8.03
CA GLY A 396 4.08 34.90 8.89
C GLY A 396 4.71 33.85 9.81
N GLU A 397 3.88 32.98 10.39
CA GLU A 397 4.36 31.88 11.23
C GLU A 397 5.13 30.84 10.40
N TYR A 398 4.62 30.49 9.21
CA TYR A 398 5.29 29.57 8.31
C TYR A 398 6.67 30.08 7.88
N ILE A 399 6.78 31.35 7.45
CA ILE A 399 8.06 31.97 7.08
C ILE A 399 9.05 31.94 8.24
N ARG A 400 8.60 32.19 9.48
CA ARG A 400 9.44 32.10 10.68
C ARG A 400 9.98 30.68 10.88
N LEU A 401 9.14 29.67 10.61
CA LEU A 401 9.44 28.27 10.86
C LEU A 401 10.21 27.56 9.76
N VAL A 402 10.15 27.99 8.50
CA VAL A 402 10.90 27.33 7.42
C VAL A 402 11.93 28.24 6.74
N GLY A 403 11.90 29.54 7.03
CA GLY A 403 12.68 30.56 6.34
C GLY A 403 11.99 31.03 5.06
N PHE A 404 12.13 32.33 4.75
CA PHE A 404 11.47 32.95 3.60
C PHE A 404 11.79 32.26 2.26
N GLY A 405 13.06 31.91 2.02
CA GLY A 405 13.49 31.26 0.78
C GLY A 405 12.84 29.90 0.54
N ASN A 406 12.54 29.14 1.60
CA ASN A 406 11.84 27.87 1.50
C ASN A 406 10.32 28.06 1.41
N ALA A 407 9.78 29.06 2.11
CA ALA A 407 8.35 29.33 2.16
C ALA A 407 7.79 29.88 0.85
N ILE A 408 8.56 30.70 0.13
CA ILE A 408 8.07 31.47 -1.01
C ILE A 408 7.47 30.60 -2.12
N GLY A 409 8.00 29.40 -2.35
CA GLY A 409 7.51 28.51 -3.40
C GLY A 409 6.06 28.11 -3.19
N LEU A 410 5.70 27.71 -1.97
CA LEU A 410 4.34 27.33 -1.63
C LEU A 410 3.42 28.56 -1.54
N LEU A 411 3.89 29.66 -0.94
CA LEU A 411 3.08 30.88 -0.78
C LEU A 411 2.72 31.54 -2.12
N ALA A 412 3.65 31.50 -3.08
CA ALA A 412 3.42 31.93 -4.45
C ALA A 412 2.39 31.04 -5.17
N GLU A 413 2.49 29.72 -5.00
CA GLU A 413 1.55 28.77 -5.59
C GLU A 413 0.12 28.96 -5.06
N MET A 414 -0.03 29.25 -3.77
CA MET A 414 -1.32 29.57 -3.15
C MET A 414 -1.86 30.97 -3.48
N GLN A 415 -1.11 31.79 -4.23
CA GLN A 415 -1.51 33.16 -4.61
C GLN A 415 -1.92 34.03 -3.42
N LEU A 416 -1.21 33.91 -2.31
CA LEU A 416 -1.53 34.70 -1.12
C LEU A 416 -1.14 36.18 -1.31
N PRO A 417 -1.94 37.13 -0.83
CA PRO A 417 -1.67 38.56 -0.97
C PRO A 417 -0.26 38.92 -0.48
N GLY A 418 0.54 39.57 -1.33
CA GLY A 418 1.92 39.96 -1.04
C GLY A 418 3.00 38.94 -1.44
N PHE A 419 2.62 37.76 -1.94
CA PHE A 419 3.54 36.72 -2.45
C PHE A 419 3.27 36.34 -3.91
N GLU A 420 2.45 37.12 -4.60
CA GLU A 420 2.12 36.93 -6.01
C GLU A 420 3.39 37.06 -6.88
N VAL A 421 3.72 36.00 -7.61
CA VAL A 421 4.73 36.10 -8.66
C VAL A 421 4.06 36.76 -9.85
N PRO A 422 4.52 37.94 -10.32
CA PRO A 422 3.92 38.56 -11.49
C PRO A 422 4.01 37.57 -12.66
N MET A 423 2.87 37.15 -13.20
CA MET A 423 2.81 36.36 -14.42
C MET A 423 3.47 37.18 -15.53
N GLN A 424 4.74 36.91 -15.81
CA GLN A 424 5.36 37.35 -17.04
C GLN A 424 4.60 36.65 -18.16
N SER A 425 3.85 37.44 -18.92
CA SER A 425 3.21 37.02 -20.16
C SER A 425 4.29 36.48 -21.08
N ILE A 426 4.23 35.17 -21.34
CA ILE A 426 4.92 34.54 -22.47
C ILE A 426 3.92 34.49 -23.63
#